data_AF-A0A2Y9H502-F1
#
_entry.id   AF-A0A2Y9H502-F1
#
_cell.length_a   1.000
_cell.length_b   1.000
_cell.length_c   1.000
_cell.angle_alpha   90.00
_cell.angle_beta   90.00
_cell.angle_gamma   90.00
#
_symmetry.space_group_name_H-M   'P 1'
#
loop_
_entity.id
_entity.type
_entity.pdbx_description
1 polymer ?
#
loop_
_entity_poly.entity_id
_entity_poly.type
_entity_poly.pdbx_seq_one_letter_code
_entity_poly.pdbx_strand_id
1 'polypeptide(L)'
;MVPPPPLSPPLCTLPPGPGPPRFVCFCEGEGSEDGGPGDFNLYVTDAAELWSTCFTADSLAALKARFGLSAAEEITPRFRAACEQQAVTFTLQEDGASLTLSGGPSALDFDLSKVPGPEAASRLQALTLSLAAQVCTLKSQLAAVEVTAASPRKSPCLVGSQLFLPDPDPQRGGPGLGVRRRCPGESLINPGFKSKKPASGVDFESP
;
A
#
# COMPACT_ATOMS: atom_id res chain seq x y z
N MET A 1 3.65 -15.89 3.57
CA MET A 1 4.14 -14.50 3.71
C MET A 1 3.87 -13.84 2.36
N VAL A 2 2.91 -12.91 2.29
CA VAL A 2 2.64 -12.19 1.04
C VAL A 2 3.85 -11.28 0.82
N PRO A 3 4.51 -11.32 -0.36
CA PRO A 3 5.61 -10.39 -0.63
C PRO A 3 5.10 -8.95 -0.48
N PRO A 4 5.91 -8.05 0.12
CA PRO A 4 5.52 -6.65 0.21
C PRO A 4 5.21 -6.13 -1.21
N PRO A 5 4.19 -5.28 -1.37
CA PRO A 5 3.90 -4.68 -2.67
C PRO A 5 5.15 -3.96 -3.18
N PRO A 6 5.42 -3.98 -4.50
CA PRO A 6 6.54 -3.27 -5.08
C PRO A 6 6.45 -1.80 -4.67
N LEU A 7 7.57 -1.23 -4.23
CA LEU A 7 7.64 0.17 -3.80
C LEU A 7 7.29 1.06 -4.99
N SER A 8 6.27 1.92 -4.84
CA SER A 8 5.94 2.91 -5.86
C SER A 8 7.13 3.85 -6.10
N PRO A 9 7.34 4.29 -7.35
CA PRO A 9 8.36 5.30 -7.66
C PRO A 9 8.19 6.53 -6.75
N PRO A 10 9.27 7.02 -6.12
CA PRO A 10 9.17 8.17 -5.24
C PRO A 10 8.89 9.44 -6.06
N LEU A 11 8.04 10.30 -5.51
CA LEU A 11 7.76 11.63 -6.07
C LEU A 11 7.37 12.59 -4.95
N CYS A 12 7.50 13.89 -5.21
CA CYS A 12 6.91 14.95 -4.39
C CYS A 12 6.45 16.12 -5.26
N THR A 13 5.73 17.05 -4.65
CA THR A 13 5.27 18.27 -5.32
C THR A 13 5.81 19.51 -4.61
N LEU A 14 6.01 20.59 -5.38
CA LEU A 14 6.52 21.86 -4.89
C LEU A 14 5.55 23.01 -5.26
N PRO A 15 5.44 24.07 -4.44
CA PRO A 15 6.02 24.18 -3.09
C PRO A 15 5.35 23.22 -2.10
N PRO A 16 6.02 22.87 -0.98
CA PRO A 16 5.39 22.08 0.06
C PRO A 16 4.27 22.86 0.74
N GLY A 17 3.26 22.13 1.24
CA GLY A 17 2.15 22.70 2.01
C GLY A 17 0.78 22.57 1.32
N PRO A 18 -0.25 23.24 1.83
CA PRO A 18 -1.64 23.07 1.39
C PRO A 18 -2.00 23.83 0.10
N GLY A 19 -1.07 24.63 -0.44
CA GLY A 19 -1.29 25.37 -1.68
C GLY A 19 -1.35 24.47 -2.92
N PRO A 20 -1.81 24.99 -4.06
CA PRO A 20 -1.78 24.23 -5.31
C PRO A 20 -0.33 23.91 -5.70
N PRO A 21 -0.02 22.64 -6.04
CA PRO A 21 1.31 22.28 -6.50
C PRO A 21 1.58 22.95 -7.86
N ARG A 22 2.81 23.41 -8.03
CA ARG A 22 3.31 24.02 -9.27
C ARG A 22 4.26 23.10 -10.02
N PHE A 23 5.00 22.26 -9.31
CA PHE A 23 5.94 21.33 -9.89
C PHE A 23 5.78 19.93 -9.30
N VAL A 24 6.11 18.92 -10.09
CA VAL A 24 6.27 17.52 -9.67
C VAL A 24 7.73 17.14 -9.87
N CYS A 25 8.35 16.56 -8.84
CA CYS A 25 9.69 15.98 -8.89
C CYS A 25 9.56 14.46 -8.80
N PHE A 26 10.23 13.71 -9.67
CA PHE A 26 10.22 12.24 -9.68
C PHE A 26 11.54 11.69 -10.23
N CYS A 27 11.77 10.38 -10.08
CA CYS A 27 12.94 9.70 -10.64
C CYS A 27 12.56 8.43 -11.40
N GLU A 28 13.41 8.03 -12.36
CA GLU A 28 13.29 6.78 -13.12
C GLU A 28 14.65 6.08 -13.18
N GLY A 29 14.67 4.77 -13.47
CA GLY A 29 15.85 4.06 -13.98
C GLY A 29 16.74 3.32 -12.99
N GLU A 30 16.58 3.46 -11.67
CA GLU A 30 17.37 2.70 -10.70
C GLU A 30 16.61 1.43 -10.26
N GLY A 31 17.14 0.25 -10.60
CA GLY A 31 16.57 -1.04 -10.20
C GLY A 31 15.56 -1.67 -11.19
N SER A 32 15.49 -1.20 -12.44
CA SER A 32 14.80 -1.95 -13.50
C SER A 32 15.66 -3.14 -13.94
N GLU A 33 15.12 -4.36 -13.89
CA GLU A 33 15.80 -5.60 -14.33
C GLU A 33 16.20 -5.56 -15.82
N ASP A 34 15.58 -4.67 -16.60
CA ASP A 34 15.78 -4.46 -18.03
C ASP A 34 16.62 -3.19 -18.34
N GLY A 35 17.02 -2.45 -17.29
CA GLY A 35 17.73 -1.18 -17.40
C GLY A 35 19.24 -1.34 -17.35
N GLY A 36 19.95 -0.74 -18.29
CA GLY A 36 21.40 -0.73 -18.32
C GLY A 36 21.98 0.13 -17.18
N PRO A 37 23.24 -0.12 -16.77
CA PRO A 37 23.95 0.80 -15.89
C PRO A 37 24.03 2.19 -16.55
N GLY A 38 23.26 3.16 -16.03
CA GLY A 38 23.21 4.53 -16.56
C GLY A 38 21.81 5.10 -16.78
N ASP A 39 20.74 4.33 -16.54
CA ASP A 39 19.37 4.79 -16.85
C ASP A 39 18.76 5.73 -15.80
N PHE A 40 19.43 5.92 -14.64
CA PHE A 40 18.90 6.76 -13.57
C PHE A 40 18.84 8.24 -13.96
N ASN A 41 17.66 8.82 -13.84
CA ASN A 41 17.45 10.26 -14.03
C ASN A 41 16.45 10.83 -13.04
N LEU A 42 16.69 12.09 -12.66
CA LEU A 42 15.74 12.92 -11.93
C LEU A 42 15.04 13.85 -12.89
N TYR A 43 13.74 14.02 -12.68
CA TYR A 43 12.88 14.84 -13.50
C TYR A 43 12.11 15.85 -12.67
N VAL A 44 11.90 17.03 -13.25
CA VAL A 44 11.01 18.05 -12.71
C VAL A 44 10.09 18.53 -13.83
N THR A 45 8.82 18.75 -13.54
CA THR A 45 7.86 19.28 -14.51
C THR A 45 6.83 20.18 -13.84
N ASP A 46 6.38 21.21 -14.55
CA ASP A 46 5.20 22.02 -14.24
C ASP A 46 3.95 21.57 -15.02
N ALA A 47 4.00 20.36 -15.58
CA ALA A 47 3.02 19.77 -16.51
C ALA A 47 2.94 20.43 -17.90
N ALA A 48 3.78 21.42 -18.21
CA ALA A 48 3.92 21.98 -19.56
C ALA A 48 5.31 21.67 -20.14
N GLU A 49 6.35 21.88 -19.34
CA GLU A 49 7.74 21.63 -19.69
C GLU A 49 8.33 20.53 -18.79
N LEU A 50 9.39 19.90 -19.27
CA LEU A 50 10.08 18.83 -18.55
C LEU A 50 11.57 19.14 -18.50
N TRP A 51 12.14 19.03 -17.32
CA TRP A 51 13.58 19.11 -17.07
C TRP A 51 14.08 17.78 -16.57
N SER A 52 15.29 17.42 -16.97
CA SER A 52 15.95 16.18 -16.59
C SER A 52 17.42 16.43 -16.29
N THR A 53 17.99 15.59 -15.42
CA THR A 53 19.44 15.51 -15.23
C THR A 53 20.19 15.07 -16.48
N CYS A 54 19.52 14.38 -17.42
CA CYS A 54 20.11 13.87 -18.67
C CYS A 54 21.43 13.11 -18.43
N PHE A 55 21.46 12.28 -17.38
CA PHE A 55 22.66 11.55 -17.00
C PHE A 55 23.05 10.54 -18.08
N THR A 56 24.31 10.60 -18.47
CA THR A 56 25.08 9.48 -19.02
C THR A 56 25.74 8.70 -17.88
N ALA A 57 26.19 7.47 -18.14
CA ALA A 57 26.96 6.69 -17.17
C ALA A 57 28.16 7.46 -16.59
N ASP A 58 28.88 8.21 -17.44
CA ASP A 58 30.05 9.00 -17.03
C ASP A 58 29.67 10.19 -16.15
N SER A 59 28.64 10.94 -16.54
CA SER A 59 28.19 12.11 -15.76
C SER A 59 27.57 11.72 -14.42
N LEU A 60 26.88 10.58 -14.35
CA LEU A 60 26.37 10.02 -13.10
C LEU A 60 27.53 9.56 -12.21
N ALA A 61 28.54 8.89 -12.76
CA ALA A 61 29.72 8.50 -12.01
C ALA A 61 30.50 9.72 -11.47
N ALA A 62 30.65 10.77 -12.28
CA ALA A 62 31.27 12.02 -11.87
C ALA A 62 30.48 12.72 -10.75
N LEU A 63 29.15 12.74 -10.84
CA LEU A 63 28.28 13.23 -9.76
C LEU A 63 28.49 12.44 -8.47
N LYS A 64 28.43 11.10 -8.54
CA LYS A 64 28.65 10.24 -7.38
C LYS A 64 30.03 10.52 -6.75
N ALA A 65 31.08 10.61 -7.55
CA ALA A 65 32.42 10.96 -7.08
C ALA A 65 32.48 12.35 -6.41
N ARG A 66 31.80 13.36 -6.97
CA ARG A 66 31.73 14.72 -6.42
C ARG A 66 31.15 14.76 -5.01
N PHE A 67 30.16 13.91 -4.73
CA PHE A 67 29.52 13.80 -3.42
C PHE A 67 30.08 12.66 -2.54
N GLY A 68 31.18 12.03 -2.95
CA GLY A 68 31.81 10.94 -2.19
C GLY A 68 30.97 9.65 -2.13
N LEU A 69 30.07 9.45 -3.09
CA LEU A 69 29.22 8.26 -3.20
C LEU A 69 29.94 7.16 -3.97
N SER A 70 29.70 5.90 -3.58
CA SER A 70 30.26 4.76 -4.31
C SER A 70 29.51 4.52 -5.64
N ALA A 71 30.15 3.87 -6.62
CA ALA A 71 29.52 3.61 -7.92
C ALA A 71 28.21 2.79 -7.81
N ALA A 72 28.17 1.83 -6.88
CA ALA A 72 27.02 0.96 -6.62
C ALA A 72 25.95 1.63 -5.74
N GLU A 73 26.21 2.82 -5.21
CA GLU A 73 25.29 3.48 -4.30
C GLU A 73 24.10 4.06 -5.04
N GLU A 74 22.90 3.71 -4.58
CA GLU A 74 21.67 4.18 -5.21
C GLU A 74 21.27 5.57 -4.74
N ILE A 75 20.80 6.42 -5.67
CA ILE A 75 20.34 7.79 -5.38
C ILE A 75 18.85 7.81 -5.02
N THR A 76 18.07 6.89 -5.58
CA THR A 76 16.62 6.76 -5.39
C THR A 76 16.19 6.72 -3.92
N PRO A 77 16.88 5.99 -3.00
CA PRO A 77 16.53 6.02 -1.58
C PRO A 77 16.71 7.41 -0.95
N ARG A 78 17.75 8.16 -1.32
CA ARG A 78 17.95 9.54 -0.84
C ARG A 78 16.89 10.48 -1.37
N PHE A 79 16.54 10.34 -2.65
CA PHE A 79 15.47 11.11 -3.25
C PHE A 79 14.12 10.81 -2.59
N ARG A 80 13.79 9.54 -2.34
CA ARG A 80 12.61 9.13 -1.58
C ARG A 80 12.57 9.79 -0.21
N ALA A 81 13.65 9.72 0.56
CA ALA A 81 13.72 10.34 1.88
C ALA A 81 13.51 11.86 1.82
N ALA A 82 14.11 12.54 0.83
CA ALA A 82 13.92 13.98 0.64
C ALA A 82 12.46 14.32 0.27
N CYS A 83 11.80 13.52 -0.57
CA CYS A 83 10.38 13.67 -0.90
C CYS A 83 9.48 13.53 0.34
N GLU A 84 9.71 12.50 1.14
CA GLU A 84 8.94 12.22 2.37
C GLU A 84 9.12 13.33 3.42
N GLN A 85 10.32 13.90 3.51
CA GLN A 85 10.65 14.99 4.44
C GLN A 85 10.33 16.38 3.89
N GLN A 86 9.85 16.49 2.64
CA GLN A 86 9.67 17.76 1.93
C GLN A 86 10.96 18.60 1.86
N ALA A 87 12.11 17.94 1.80
CA ALA A 87 13.45 18.53 1.78
C ALA A 87 14.02 18.62 0.35
N VAL A 88 13.15 18.93 -0.62
CA VAL A 88 13.50 19.09 -2.04
C VAL A 88 13.35 20.56 -2.42
N THR A 89 14.40 21.16 -2.98
CA THR A 89 14.37 22.53 -3.48
C THR A 89 14.63 22.53 -4.98
N PHE A 90 13.81 23.25 -5.73
CA PHE A 90 13.96 23.41 -7.18
C PHE A 90 14.16 24.89 -7.51
N THR A 91 15.14 25.21 -8.33
CA THR A 91 15.35 26.57 -8.84
C THR A 91 15.43 26.55 -10.36
N LEU A 92 14.69 27.46 -10.99
CA LEU A 92 14.71 27.67 -12.43
C LEU A 92 15.53 28.92 -12.73
N GLN A 93 16.48 28.80 -13.65
CA GLN A 93 17.41 29.85 -14.09
C GLN A 93 17.16 30.14 -15.58
N GLU A 94 17.78 31.20 -16.12
CA GLU A 94 17.59 31.58 -17.54
C GLU A 94 18.06 30.49 -18.50
N ASP A 95 19.19 29.84 -18.19
CA ASP A 95 19.83 28.84 -19.06
C ASP A 95 19.68 27.39 -18.56
N GLY A 96 18.96 27.14 -17.47
CA GLY A 96 18.87 25.80 -16.89
C GLY A 96 18.04 25.73 -15.61
N ALA A 97 18.10 24.59 -14.92
CA ALA A 97 17.47 24.42 -13.62
C ALA A 97 18.36 23.62 -12.67
N SER A 98 18.12 23.73 -11.38
CA SER A 98 18.79 22.89 -10.38
C SER A 98 17.81 22.31 -9.38
N LEU A 99 18.15 21.12 -8.89
CA LEU A 99 17.40 20.39 -7.87
C LEU A 99 18.35 20.05 -6.73
N THR A 100 17.95 20.36 -5.49
CA THR A 100 18.74 20.07 -4.29
C THR A 100 17.95 19.15 -3.37
N LEU A 101 18.60 18.08 -2.90
CA LEU A 101 18.05 17.13 -1.94
C LEU A 101 18.73 17.35 -0.58
N SER A 102 17.98 17.82 0.42
CA SER A 102 18.49 18.20 1.75
C SER A 102 18.07 17.25 2.88
N GLY A 103 17.52 16.07 2.56
CA GLY A 103 17.03 15.11 3.57
C GLY A 103 18.07 14.12 4.13
N GLY A 104 19.33 14.24 3.70
CA GLY A 104 20.41 13.32 4.04
C GLY A 104 21.54 13.96 4.86
N PRO A 105 22.61 13.20 5.16
CA PRO A 105 23.77 13.72 5.91
C PRO A 105 24.54 14.81 5.14
N SER A 106 24.39 14.85 3.81
CA SER A 106 24.96 15.87 2.94
C SER A 106 23.95 16.19 1.85
N ALA A 107 23.85 17.47 1.50
CA ALA A 107 23.00 17.92 0.41
C ALA A 107 23.55 17.40 -0.93
N LEU A 108 22.65 16.96 -1.80
CA LEU A 108 22.98 16.59 -3.17
C LEU A 108 22.39 17.61 -4.14
N ASP A 109 23.25 18.22 -4.93
CA ASP A 109 22.88 19.21 -5.95
C ASP A 109 23.00 18.61 -7.34
N PHE A 110 21.94 18.81 -8.12
CA PHE A 110 21.75 18.31 -9.47
C PHE A 110 21.50 19.46 -10.42
N ASP A 111 22.20 19.44 -11.55
CA ASP A 111 21.93 20.33 -12.68
C ASP A 111 20.94 19.65 -13.62
N LEU A 112 19.94 20.39 -14.08
CA LEU A 112 18.91 19.91 -14.98
C LEU A 112 18.86 20.76 -16.24
N SER A 113 18.62 20.10 -17.36
CA SER A 113 18.43 20.71 -18.66
C SER A 113 17.03 20.41 -19.20
N LYS A 114 16.55 21.28 -20.09
CA LYS A 114 15.21 21.16 -20.68
C LYS A 114 15.18 19.99 -21.66
N VAL A 115 14.20 19.10 -21.50
CA VAL A 115 13.97 17.97 -22.39
C VAL A 115 13.32 18.46 -23.69
N PRO A 116 13.74 17.98 -24.87
CA PRO A 116 13.13 18.37 -26.14
C PRO A 116 11.62 18.07 -26.20
N GLY A 117 10.86 18.99 -26.80
CA GLY A 117 9.40 18.96 -26.82
C GLY A 117 8.75 17.62 -27.21
N PRO A 118 9.18 16.95 -28.31
CA PRO A 118 8.60 15.65 -28.69
C PRO A 118 8.79 14.56 -27.63
N GLU A 119 9.97 14.48 -27.01
CA GLU A 119 10.25 13.51 -25.95
C GLU A 119 9.50 13.89 -24.65
N ALA A 120 9.51 15.17 -24.30
CA ALA A 120 8.81 15.69 -23.14
C ALA A 120 7.31 15.38 -23.22
N ALA A 121 6.67 15.60 -24.38
CA ALA A 121 5.24 15.36 -24.56
C ALA A 121 4.85 13.90 -24.28
N SER A 122 5.59 12.93 -24.84
CA SER A 122 5.35 11.51 -24.61
C SER A 122 5.54 11.12 -23.15
N ARG A 123 6.59 11.63 -22.49
CA ARG A 123 6.86 11.37 -21.07
C ARG A 123 5.80 11.96 -20.15
N LEU A 124 5.38 13.20 -20.40
CA LEU A 124 4.32 13.86 -19.62
C LEU A 124 2.96 13.15 -19.78
N GLN A 125 2.65 12.65 -20.97
CA GLN A 125 1.47 11.82 -21.20
C GLN A 125 1.54 10.52 -20.38
N ALA A 126 2.66 9.80 -20.45
CA ALA A 126 2.85 8.56 -19.70
C ALA A 126 2.80 8.78 -18.18
N LEU A 127 3.42 9.85 -17.68
CA LEU A 127 3.37 10.26 -16.28
C LEU A 127 1.93 10.53 -15.82
N THR A 128 1.17 11.29 -16.61
CA THR A 128 -0.22 11.61 -16.27
C THR A 128 -1.08 10.35 -16.17
N LEU A 129 -0.96 9.45 -17.13
CA LEU A 129 -1.71 8.19 -17.15
C LEU A 129 -1.28 7.26 -16.00
N SER A 130 0.02 7.18 -15.71
CA SER A 130 0.53 6.32 -14.64
C SER A 130 0.11 6.83 -13.26
N LEU A 131 0.15 8.15 -13.03
CA LEU A 131 -0.34 8.75 -11.78
C LEU A 131 -1.85 8.53 -11.61
N ALA A 132 -2.65 8.69 -12.67
CA ALA A 132 -4.08 8.39 -12.61
C ALA A 132 -4.35 6.92 -12.23
N ALA A 133 -3.63 5.98 -12.84
CA ALA A 133 -3.72 4.55 -12.52
C ALA A 133 -3.27 4.25 -11.08
N GLN A 134 -2.19 4.87 -10.61
CA GLN A 134 -1.70 4.73 -9.24
C GLN A 134 -2.73 5.26 -8.23
N VAL A 135 -3.33 6.43 -8.47
CA VAL A 135 -4.37 6.98 -7.59
C VAL A 135 -5.60 6.06 -7.52
N CYS A 136 -6.03 5.47 -8.64
CA CYS A 136 -7.13 4.50 -8.65
C CYS A 136 -6.80 3.25 -7.82
N THR A 137 -5.59 2.72 -7.98
CA THR A 137 -5.09 1.57 -7.21
C THR A 137 -5.01 1.89 -5.72
N LEU A 138 -4.38 3.01 -5.35
CA LEU A 138 -4.21 3.44 -3.97
C LEU A 138 -5.56 3.69 -3.27
N LYS A 139 -6.52 4.33 -3.94
CA LYS A 139 -7.88 4.51 -3.40
C LYS A 139 -8.56 3.17 -3.12
N SER A 140 -8.41 2.20 -4.02
CA SER A 140 -8.98 0.86 -3.86
C SER A 140 -8.33 0.10 -2.70
N GLN A 141 -7.00 0.18 -2.57
CA GLN A 141 -6.25 -0.42 -1.47
C GLN A 141 -6.59 0.21 -0.13
N LEU A 142 -6.70 1.55 -0.08
CA LEU A 142 -7.08 2.29 1.12
C LEU A 142 -8.48 1.87 1.60
N ALA A 143 -9.47 1.80 0.71
CA ALA A 143 -10.81 1.34 1.05
C ALA A 143 -10.81 -0.10 1.61
N ALA A 144 -10.00 -0.99 1.06
CA ALA A 144 -9.89 -2.37 1.56
C ALA A 144 -9.30 -2.42 2.98
N VAL A 145 -8.30 -1.60 3.27
CA VAL A 145 -7.68 -1.48 4.61
C VAL A 145 -8.66 -0.89 5.61
N GLU A 146 -9.41 0.15 5.25
CA GLU A 146 -10.42 0.77 6.13
C GLU A 146 -11.53 -0.22 6.50
N VAL A 147 -12.03 -1.02 5.55
CA VAL A 147 -13.03 -2.08 5.80
C VAL A 147 -12.50 -3.19 6.71
N THR A 148 -11.22 -3.56 6.58
CA THR A 148 -10.60 -4.57 7.46
C THR A 148 -10.28 -4.04 8.85
N ALA A 149 -9.98 -2.74 9.00
CA ALA A 149 -9.76 -2.08 10.28
C ALA A 149 -11.07 -1.81 11.05
N ALA A 150 -12.18 -1.55 10.35
CA ALA A 150 -13.48 -1.25 10.94
C ALA A 150 -14.31 -2.49 11.34
N SER A 151 -13.86 -3.71 11.01
CA SER A 151 -14.57 -4.95 11.36
C SER A 151 -14.01 -5.58 12.63
N PRO A 152 -14.73 -5.58 13.77
CA PRO A 152 -14.41 -6.49 14.85
C PRO A 152 -14.66 -7.89 14.30
N ARG A 153 -13.59 -8.67 14.10
CA ARG A 153 -13.67 -10.07 13.70
C ARG A 153 -14.54 -10.85 14.69
N LYS A 154 -15.84 -10.94 14.42
CA LYS A 154 -16.64 -12.12 14.73
C LYS A 154 -16.63 -12.97 13.48
N SER A 155 -15.81 -14.01 13.48
CA SER A 155 -15.99 -15.15 12.58
C SER A 155 -17.46 -15.56 12.61
N PRO A 156 -18.18 -15.61 11.48
CA PRO A 156 -19.35 -16.45 11.42
C PRO A 156 -18.81 -17.87 11.52
N CYS A 157 -19.11 -18.56 12.62
CA CYS A 157 -19.11 -20.02 12.58
C CYS A 157 -19.84 -20.43 11.30
N LEU A 158 -19.23 -21.33 10.53
CA LEU A 158 -19.92 -22.16 9.54
C LEU A 158 -21.04 -22.92 10.28
N VAL A 159 -22.18 -22.27 10.45
CA VAL A 159 -23.44 -22.93 10.77
C VAL A 159 -24.12 -23.06 9.43
N GLY A 160 -24.03 -24.26 8.87
CA GLY A 160 -24.68 -24.63 7.63
C GLY A 160 -26.14 -24.21 7.66
N SER A 161 -26.48 -23.22 6.84
CA SER A 161 -27.87 -22.89 6.54
C SER A 161 -28.37 -23.94 5.56
N GLN A 162 -28.81 -25.08 6.10
CA GLN A 162 -29.69 -25.99 5.40
C GLN A 162 -30.99 -25.24 5.13
N LEU A 163 -31.24 -24.97 3.85
CA LEU A 163 -32.48 -24.43 3.31
C LEU A 163 -33.61 -25.39 3.70
N PHE A 164 -34.47 -24.99 4.64
CA PHE A 164 -35.75 -25.64 4.86
C PHE A 164 -36.79 -24.99 3.94
N LEU A 165 -37.03 -25.63 2.79
CA LEU A 165 -38.30 -25.54 2.08
C LEU A 165 -39.19 -26.68 2.59
N PRO A 166 -40.44 -26.44 3.01
CA PRO A 166 -41.38 -27.52 3.26
C PRO A 166 -42.02 -27.93 1.94
N ASP A 167 -41.80 -29.17 1.51
CA ASP A 167 -42.63 -29.82 0.50
C ASP A 167 -43.55 -30.82 1.21
N PRO A 168 -44.88 -30.68 1.16
CA PRO A 168 -45.80 -31.67 1.68
C PRO A 168 -46.31 -32.53 0.53
N ASP A 169 -46.01 -33.83 0.51
CA ASP A 169 -47.07 -34.85 0.31
C ASP A 169 -46.61 -36.31 0.50
N PRO A 170 -47.52 -37.30 0.53
CA PRO A 170 -47.56 -38.30 1.59
C PRO A 170 -47.24 -39.70 1.06
N GLN A 171 -47.14 -40.66 1.98
CA GLN A 171 -47.43 -42.10 1.84
C GLN A 171 -46.31 -43.01 2.38
N ARG A 172 -46.77 -43.94 3.24
CA ARG A 172 -46.27 -45.31 3.43
C ARG A 172 -44.88 -45.52 4.05
N GLY A 173 -44.93 -45.97 5.31
CA GLY A 173 -44.67 -47.39 5.57
C GLY A 173 -43.43 -47.75 6.40
N GLY A 174 -43.68 -48.30 7.59
CA GLY A 174 -42.92 -49.45 8.13
C GLY A 174 -41.61 -49.19 8.89
N PRO A 175 -41.16 -50.14 9.74
CA PRO A 175 -40.57 -49.84 11.04
C PRO A 175 -39.04 -49.99 11.11
N GLY A 176 -38.36 -49.12 11.85
CA GLY A 176 -36.91 -49.24 12.08
C GLY A 176 -36.35 -48.31 13.16
N LEU A 177 -36.08 -48.90 14.33
CA LEU A 177 -35.07 -48.60 15.37
C LEU A 177 -34.83 -47.14 15.78
N GLY A 178 -35.12 -46.89 17.06
CA GLY A 178 -35.22 -45.57 17.66
C GLY A 178 -33.93 -44.77 17.77
N VAL A 179 -34.05 -43.49 17.42
CA VAL A 179 -33.12 -42.43 17.83
C VAL A 179 -33.86 -41.55 18.83
N ARG A 180 -33.62 -41.81 20.11
CA ARG A 180 -34.22 -41.03 21.21
C ARG A 180 -33.74 -39.58 21.09
N ARG A 181 -34.65 -38.63 20.85
CA ARG A 181 -34.35 -37.19 20.86
C ARG A 181 -33.75 -36.82 22.23
N ARG A 182 -32.56 -36.22 22.22
CA ARG A 182 -31.87 -35.75 23.43
C ARG A 182 -32.59 -34.53 23.99
N CYS A 183 -32.73 -34.45 25.31
CA CYS A 183 -33.32 -33.30 25.97
C CYS A 183 -32.30 -32.16 26.09
N PRO A 184 -32.71 -30.88 25.96
CA PRO A 184 -31.83 -29.75 26.18
C PRO A 184 -31.18 -29.80 27.57
N GLY A 185 -29.85 -29.71 27.64
CA GLY A 185 -29.08 -29.74 28.90
C GLY A 185 -28.31 -31.03 29.20
N GLU A 186 -28.40 -32.07 28.37
CA GLU A 186 -27.52 -33.23 28.49
C GLU A 186 -26.08 -32.91 28.04
N SER A 187 -25.11 -33.24 28.91
CA SER A 187 -23.68 -33.03 28.63
C SER A 187 -23.23 -33.79 27.39
N LEU A 188 -22.53 -33.10 26.48
CA LEU A 188 -22.00 -33.67 25.24
C LEU A 188 -20.76 -34.54 25.44
N ILE A 189 -20.01 -34.32 26.53
CA ILE A 189 -18.76 -35.01 26.81
C ILE A 189 -19.01 -36.33 27.55
N ASN A 190 -20.09 -36.43 28.32
CA ASN A 190 -20.44 -37.65 29.04
C ASN A 190 -21.95 -37.95 28.94
N PRO A 191 -22.37 -38.66 27.87
CA PRO A 191 -23.78 -38.98 27.64
C PRO A 191 -24.35 -39.84 28.76
N GLY A 192 -25.49 -39.45 29.34
CA GLY A 192 -26.18 -40.20 30.41
C GLY A 192 -25.78 -39.81 31.85
N PHE A 193 -24.87 -38.85 32.03
CA PHE A 193 -24.56 -38.32 33.36
C PHE A 193 -25.66 -37.35 33.83
N LYS A 194 -26.44 -37.72 34.85
CA LYS A 194 -27.44 -36.83 35.45
C LYS A 194 -26.72 -35.72 36.22
N SER A 195 -27.06 -34.46 35.93
CA SER A 195 -26.47 -33.31 36.62
C SER A 195 -26.73 -33.41 38.14
N LYS A 196 -25.73 -33.06 38.96
CA LYS A 196 -25.92 -32.94 40.40
C LYS A 196 -27.00 -31.89 40.68
N LYS A 197 -27.95 -32.22 41.56
CA LYS A 197 -28.99 -31.26 41.99
C LYS A 197 -28.31 -30.04 42.64
N PRO A 198 -28.81 -28.82 42.39
CA PRO A 198 -28.29 -27.64 43.09
C PRO A 198 -28.52 -27.79 44.60
N ALA A 199 -27.61 -27.24 45.40
CA ALA A 199 -27.75 -27.24 46.84
C ALA A 199 -29.01 -26.43 47.22
N SER A 200 -29.94 -27.07 47.92
CA SER A 200 -31.06 -26.36 48.57
C SER A 200 -30.46 -25.55 49.71
N GLY A 201 -30.59 -24.22 49.64
CA GLY A 201 -30.17 -23.34 50.72
C GLY A 201 -30.87 -23.69 52.02
N VAL A 202 -30.17 -23.50 53.13
CA VAL A 202 -30.76 -23.55 54.48
C VAL A 202 -31.36 -22.17 54.77
N ASP A 203 -32.64 -22.11 55.13
CA ASP A 203 -33.28 -20.87 55.59
C ASP A 203 -32.81 -20.57 57.02
N PHE A 204 -32.27 -19.36 57.21
CA PHE A 204 -31.98 -18.84 58.54
C PHE A 204 -33.12 -17.92 58.96
N GLU A 205 -33.81 -18.28 60.05
CA GLU A 205 -34.80 -17.42 60.69
C GLU A 205 -34.11 -16.26 61.41
N SER A 206 -34.73 -15.08 61.42
CA SER A 206 -34.24 -13.87 62.11
C SER A 206 -35.44 -13.06 62.58
N PRO A 207 -35.46 -12.40 63.76
CA PRO A 207 -34.63 -12.51 64.98
C PRO A 207 -35.33 -13.24 66.16
#